data_AF-A0A930L037-F1
#
_entry.id   AF-A0A930L037-F1
#
_cell.length_a   1.000
_cell.length_b   1.000
_cell.length_c   1.000
_cell.angle_alpha   90.00
_cell.angle_beta   90.00
_cell.angle_gamma   90.00
#
_symmetry.space_group_name_H-M   'P 1'
#
loop_
_entity.id
_entity.type
_entity.pdbx_description
1 polymer ?
#
loop_
_entity_poly.entity_id
_entity_poly.type
_entity_poly.pdbx_seq_one_letter_code
_entity_poly.pdbx_strand_id
1 'polypeptide(L)' 'MEDSTPDFEALHKYLVDNSSEVFTPLIEAEEDDEKRRFYLALQTYSLQQKQRIVLADENFVI' A
#
# COMPACT_ATOMS: atom_id res chain seq x y z
N MET A 1 10.61 -3.39 -27.29
CA MET A 1 10.11 -2.73 -26.08
C MET A 1 9.82 -3.86 -25.12
N GLU A 2 10.53 -3.95 -24.00
CA GLU A 2 10.17 -4.91 -22.95
C GLU A 2 8.68 -4.74 -22.64
N ASP A 3 8.00 -5.86 -22.43
CA ASP A 3 6.60 -5.90 -22.06
C ASP A 3 6.46 -5.20 -20.70
N SER A 4 6.17 -3.89 -20.73
CA SER A 4 6.07 -3.01 -19.56
C SER A 4 4.81 -3.30 -18.73
N THR A 5 4.27 -4.51 -18.82
CA THR A 5 3.11 -4.92 -18.03
C THR A 5 3.51 -4.86 -16.56
N PRO A 6 2.86 -3.99 -15.75
CA PRO A 6 3.18 -3.89 -14.34
C PRO A 6 2.95 -5.24 -13.66
N ASP A 7 3.93 -5.69 -12.87
CA ASP A 7 3.78 -6.91 -12.08
C ASP A 7 2.85 -6.63 -10.89
N PHE A 8 1.56 -6.84 -11.12
CA PHE A 8 0.52 -6.62 -10.11
C PHE A 8 0.62 -7.60 -8.94
N GLU A 9 1.17 -8.79 -9.14
CA GLU A 9 1.35 -9.77 -8.07
C GLU A 9 2.48 -9.33 -7.13
N ALA A 10 3.61 -8.88 -7.70
CA ALA A 10 4.69 -8.31 -6.91
C ALA A 10 4.24 -7.06 -6.14
N LEU A 11 3.43 -6.19 -6.76
CA LEU A 11 2.88 -5.01 -6.09
C LEU A 11 1.95 -5.41 -4.94
N HIS A 12 1.03 -6.36 -5.17
CA HIS A 12 0.13 -6.84 -4.12
C HIS A 12 0.90 -7.45 -2.95
N LYS A 13 1.87 -8.33 -3.23
CA LYS A 13 2.75 -8.91 -2.21
C LYS A 13 3.48 -7.84 -1.41
N TYR A 14 4.03 -6.82 -2.07
CA TYR A 14 4.71 -5.71 -1.41
C TYR A 14 3.76 -4.95 -0.45
N LEU A 15 2.51 -4.70 -0.86
CA LEU A 15 1.51 -4.00 -0.05
C LEU A 15 1.09 -4.78 1.20
N VAL A 16 1.04 -6.11 1.11
CA VAL A 16 0.67 -7.01 2.21
C VAL A 16 1.82 -7.19 3.20
N ASP A 17 3.04 -7.46 2.68
CA ASP A 17 4.21 -7.82 3.49
C ASP A 17 4.79 -6.61 4.27
N ASN A 18 4.55 -5.37 3.81
CA ASN A 18 5.14 -4.16 4.40
C ASN A 18 4.11 -3.32 5.17
N SER A 19 4.56 -2.48 6.13
CA SER A 19 3.68 -1.50 6.78
C SER A 19 3.26 -0.41 5.79
N SER A 20 2.14 0.27 6.05
CA SER A 20 1.69 1.39 5.21
C SER A 20 2.65 2.60 5.24
N GLU A 21 3.51 2.67 6.26
CA GLU A 21 4.47 3.77 6.43
C GLU A 21 5.64 3.71 5.44
N VAL A 22 5.87 2.59 4.74
CA VAL A 22 6.93 2.49 3.71
C VAL A 22 6.75 3.49 2.58
N PHE A 23 5.53 4.00 2.38
CA PHE A 23 5.21 5.02 1.39
C PHE A 23 5.48 6.45 1.87
N THR A 24 5.62 6.71 3.18
CA THR A 24 5.82 8.07 3.71
C THR A 24 7.03 8.77 3.10
N PRO A 25 8.22 8.15 3.01
CA PRO A 25 9.37 8.79 2.38
C PRO A 25 9.16 9.07 0.89
N LEU A 26 8.39 8.21 0.20
CA LEU A 26 8.06 8.40 -1.22
C LEU A 26 7.10 9.57 -1.42
N ILE A 27 6.15 9.77 -0.50
CA ILE A 27 5.21 10.89 -0.52
C ILE A 27 5.94 12.21 -0.26
N GLU A 28 6.82 12.23 0.75
CA GLU A 28 7.57 13.43 1.15
C GLU A 28 8.58 13.89 0.09
N ALA A 29 9.17 12.94 -0.65
CA ALA A 29 10.14 13.24 -1.69
C ALA A 29 9.53 13.52 -3.07
N GLU A 30 8.22 13.31 -3.27
CA GLU A 30 7.60 13.41 -4.60
C GLU A 30 7.11 14.83 -4.91
N GLU A 31 7.68 15.44 -5.94
CA GLU A 31 7.33 16.79 -6.41
C GLU A 31 6.13 16.75 -7.37
N ASP A 32 5.92 15.65 -8.09
CA ASP A 32 4.77 15.49 -8.99
C ASP A 32 3.48 15.19 -8.22
N ASP A 33 2.47 16.04 -8.37
CA ASP A 33 1.23 15.95 -7.62
C ASP A 33 0.42 14.67 -7.94
N GLU A 34 0.45 14.19 -9.18
CA GLU A 34 -0.27 12.99 -9.59
C GLU A 34 0.37 11.75 -8.95
N LYS A 35 1.70 11.66 -9.02
CA LYS A 35 2.47 10.58 -8.42
C LYS A 35 2.43 10.60 -6.90
N ARG A 36 2.42 11.78 -6.28
CA ARG A 36 2.21 11.92 -4.83
C ARG A 36 0.84 11.37 -4.40
N ARG A 37 -0.22 11.69 -5.16
CA ARG A 37 -1.57 11.13 -4.92
C ARG A 37 -1.59 9.61 -5.10
N PHE A 38 -0.85 9.07 -6.06
CA PHE A 38 -0.71 7.64 -6.23
C PHE A 38 -0.09 6.97 -4.99
N TYR A 39 1.02 7.49 -4.45
CA TYR A 39 1.63 6.94 -3.23
C TYR A 39 0.71 7.05 -2.00
N LEU A 40 -0.03 8.15 -1.86
CA LEU A 40 -1.05 8.30 -0.82
C LEU A 40 -2.16 7.24 -0.94
N ALA A 41 -2.59 6.91 -2.15
CA ALA A 41 -3.58 5.87 -2.39
C ALA A 41 -3.04 4.48 -1.99
N LEU A 42 -1.77 4.18 -2.32
CA LEU A 42 -1.11 2.94 -1.90
C LEU A 42 -0.99 2.83 -0.37
N GLN A 43 -0.57 3.90 0.30
CA GLN A 43 -0.50 3.97 1.76
C GLN A 43 -1.87 3.69 2.40
N THR A 44 -2.91 4.37 1.91
CA THR A 44 -4.28 4.22 2.42
C THR A 44 -4.80 2.80 2.21
N TYR A 45 -4.59 2.24 1.03
CA TYR A 45 -5.01 0.88 0.71
C TYR A 45 -4.32 -0.16 1.61
N SER A 46 -3.00 -0.06 1.79
CA SER A 46 -2.24 -0.96 2.67
C SER A 46 -2.75 -0.92 4.11
N LEU A 47 -3.03 0.27 4.64
CA LEU A 47 -3.59 0.44 5.97
C LEU A 47 -4.97 -0.23 6.10
N GLN A 48 -5.87 0.01 5.14
CA GLN A 48 -7.21 -0.57 5.14
C GLN A 48 -7.17 -2.11 5.02
N GLN A 49 -6.25 -2.68 4.24
CA GLN A 49 -6.09 -4.13 4.16
C GLN A 49 -5.69 -4.73 5.51
N LYS A 50 -4.74 -4.12 6.21
CA LYS A 50 -4.32 -4.57 7.54
C LYS A 50 -5.45 -4.47 8.56
N GLN A 51 -6.22 -3.38 8.53
CA GLN A 51 -7.40 -3.23 9.38
C GLN A 51 -8.43 -4.33 9.10
N ARG A 52 -8.67 -4.69 7.84
CA ARG A 52 -9.56 -5.81 7.48
C ARG A 52 -9.06 -7.15 8.02
N ILE A 53 -7.75 -7.40 8.02
CA ILE A 53 -7.18 -8.63 8.61
C ILE A 53 -7.45 -8.66 10.11
N VAL A 54 -7.13 -7.57 10.83
CA VAL A 54 -7.40 -7.49 12.28
C VAL A 54 -8.89 -7.65 12.61
N LEU A 55 -9.78 -7.08 11.78
CA LEU A 55 -11.23 -7.22 11.88
C LEU A 55 -11.77 -8.57 11.38
N ALA A 56 -10.99 -9.39 10.68
CA ALA A 56 -11.40 -10.73 10.27
C ALA A 56 -10.87 -11.77 11.26
N ASP A 57 -9.72 -11.51 11.85
CA ASP A 57 -9.08 -12.30 12.88
C ASP A 57 -9.73 -12.10 14.27
N GLU A 58 -10.93 -11.47 14.33
CA GLU A 58 -11.65 -11.05 15.54
C GLU A 58 -11.55 -12.06 16.70
N ASN A 59 -10.51 -11.87 17.50
CA ASN A 59 -10.39 -12.28 18.89
C ASN A 59 -10.66 -11.01 19.73
N PHE A 60 -11.71 -10.25 19.37
CA PHE A 60 -12.17 -9.14 20.19
C PHE A 60 -12.73 -9.75 21.48
N VAL A 61 -11.89 -9.79 22.51
CA VAL A 61 -12.28 -10.18 23.86
C VAL A 61 -13.30 -9.12 24.31
N ILE A 62 -14.58 -9.45 24.23
CA ILE A 62 -15.66 -8.72 24.92
C ILE A 62 -15.59 -9.10 26.41
#